data_AF-A0A5J4PE89-F1
#
_entry.id   AF-A0A5J4PE89-F1
#
_cell.length_a   1.000
_cell.length_b   1.000
_cell.length_c   1.000
_cell.angle_alpha   90.00
_cell.angle_beta   90.00
_cell.angle_gamma   90.00
#
_symmetry.space_group_name_H-M   'P 1'
#
loop_
_entity.id
_entity.type
_entity.pdbx_description
1 polymer ?
#
loop_
_entity_poly.entity_id
_entity_poly.type
_entity_poly.pdbx_seq_one_letter_code
_entity_poly.pdbx_strand_id
1 'polypeptide(L)'
;LLGIGRVGNIAINEPGSRLNSVTRLILLEADSRNNAIKVFGSLENTPISSITMGVSTILSSKKIFLTAWGENKADKIKQCVEGQVTDTIPASYLQTHNNTQVVLDLSAAANLTRIRRPWLVTSCEWDSKLIRSAIVWLCSLIKKPILKLTNEDYNKNGLSELLALFGSAYNVNIKIFNDLQHTITGWPGGKPDADDTYRPERAKPYPKRVIIFSPHPDDDVISMGGTLRRLVEQQHEVHVAYETSGNIAVGDEEVIRFLH
;
A
#
# COMPACT_ATOMS: atom_id res chain seq x y z
N LEU A 1 -22.49 -11.65 11.67
CA LEU A 1 -21.15 -11.58 11.07
C LEU A 1 -21.32 -11.21 9.60
N LEU A 2 -20.53 -10.27 9.08
CA LEU A 2 -20.63 -9.76 7.71
C LEU A 2 -19.24 -9.64 7.08
N GLY A 3 -19.18 -9.81 5.77
CA GLY A 3 -18.04 -9.36 4.96
C GLY A 3 -18.37 -8.08 4.19
N ILE A 4 -17.34 -7.39 3.70
CA ILE A 4 -17.49 -6.28 2.75
C ILE A 4 -17.14 -6.74 1.33
N GLY A 5 -18.01 -6.44 0.37
CA GLY A 5 -17.73 -6.70 -1.04
C GLY A 5 -16.82 -5.66 -1.68
N ARG A 6 -16.44 -5.87 -2.95
CA ARG A 6 -15.47 -5.01 -3.67
C ARG A 6 -16.02 -3.61 -3.97
N VAL A 7 -17.34 -3.47 -4.01
CA VAL A 7 -18.02 -2.19 -4.23
C VAL A 7 -18.49 -1.53 -2.94
N GLY A 8 -18.17 -2.12 -1.78
CA GLY A 8 -18.61 -1.60 -0.48
C GLY A 8 -19.99 -2.09 -0.05
N ASN A 9 -20.50 -3.15 -0.68
CA ASN A 9 -21.74 -3.82 -0.29
C ASN A 9 -21.58 -4.67 0.97
N ILE A 10 -22.68 -4.83 1.70
CA ILE A 10 -22.86 -5.81 2.80
C ILE A 10 -23.99 -6.75 2.44
N ALA A 11 -23.78 -8.06 2.56
CA ALA A 11 -24.61 -9.05 1.88
C ALA A 11 -24.75 -8.67 0.38
N ILE A 12 -25.96 -8.73 -0.20
CA ILE A 12 -26.23 -8.29 -1.57
C ILE A 12 -26.87 -6.89 -1.58
N ASN A 13 -26.55 -6.04 -0.58
CA ASN A 13 -26.93 -4.63 -0.61
C ASN A 13 -25.88 -3.85 -1.39
N GLU A 14 -26.05 -3.78 -2.71
CA GLU A 14 -25.20 -3.06 -3.66
C GLU A 14 -25.44 -1.54 -3.63
N PRO A 15 -24.55 -0.73 -4.22
CA PRO A 15 -24.71 0.73 -4.29
C PRO A 15 -26.13 1.16 -4.72
N GLY A 16 -26.71 2.12 -4.00
CA GLY A 16 -28.11 2.53 -4.15
C GLY A 16 -29.10 1.78 -3.24
N SER A 17 -28.63 0.78 -2.48
CA SER A 17 -29.44 0.16 -1.43
C SER A 17 -29.76 1.14 -0.32
N ARG A 18 -31.05 1.33 -0.04
CA ARG A 18 -31.51 2.28 0.99
C ARG A 18 -31.26 1.78 2.41
N LEU A 19 -31.00 2.71 3.33
CA LEU A 19 -30.86 2.46 4.76
C LEU A 19 -32.06 1.70 5.36
N ASN A 20 -33.28 2.06 4.97
CA ASN A 20 -34.51 1.45 5.47
C ASN A 20 -34.90 0.13 4.76
N SER A 21 -34.02 -0.40 3.90
CA SER A 21 -34.30 -1.64 3.18
C SER A 21 -34.44 -2.82 4.15
N VAL A 22 -35.51 -3.60 3.95
CA VAL A 22 -35.74 -4.87 4.63
C VAL A 22 -35.30 -6.04 3.73
N THR A 23 -35.40 -7.26 4.26
CA THR A 23 -35.18 -8.48 3.48
C THR A 23 -36.02 -8.48 2.21
N ARG A 24 -35.38 -8.68 1.06
CA ARG A 24 -36.01 -8.56 -0.26
C ARG A 24 -35.35 -9.46 -1.30
N LEU A 25 -36.09 -9.74 -2.36
CA LEU A 25 -35.53 -10.26 -3.61
C LEU A 25 -34.81 -9.12 -4.34
N ILE A 26 -33.58 -9.36 -4.80
CA ILE A 26 -32.79 -8.42 -5.58
C ILE A 26 -32.24 -9.11 -6.83
N LEU A 27 -32.15 -8.37 -7.94
CA LEU A 27 -31.39 -8.80 -9.12
C LEU A 27 -29.90 -8.59 -8.84
N LEU A 28 -29.07 -9.57 -9.19
CA LEU A 28 -27.63 -9.47 -9.01
C LEU A 28 -27.03 -8.59 -10.11
N GLU A 29 -26.29 -7.55 -9.73
CA GLU A 29 -25.50 -6.78 -10.69
C GLU A 29 -24.35 -7.61 -11.28
N ALA A 30 -23.77 -7.12 -12.37
CA ALA A 30 -22.70 -7.79 -13.10
C ALA A 30 -21.52 -8.16 -12.19
N ASP A 31 -21.13 -7.29 -11.26
CA ASP A 31 -20.03 -7.55 -10.33
C ASP A 31 -20.33 -8.68 -9.36
N SER A 32 -21.53 -8.71 -8.77
CA SER A 32 -21.94 -9.83 -7.91
C SER A 32 -22.04 -11.14 -8.67
N ARG A 33 -22.57 -11.12 -9.90
CA ARG A 33 -22.61 -12.31 -10.76
C ARG A 33 -21.20 -12.78 -11.10
N ASN A 34 -20.31 -11.89 -11.52
CA ASN A 34 -18.92 -12.22 -11.84
C ASN A 34 -18.16 -12.81 -10.65
N ASN A 35 -18.40 -12.32 -9.43
CA ASN A 35 -17.82 -12.92 -8.23
C ASN A 35 -18.39 -14.32 -7.95
N ALA A 36 -19.69 -14.52 -8.21
CA ALA A 36 -20.36 -15.80 -8.02
C ALA A 36 -19.98 -16.86 -9.06
N ILE A 37 -19.49 -16.48 -10.26
CA ILE A 37 -18.97 -17.43 -11.27
C ILE A 37 -17.92 -18.38 -10.66
N LYS A 38 -17.09 -17.90 -9.73
CA LYS A 38 -16.09 -18.74 -9.05
C LYS A 38 -16.70 -19.91 -8.29
N VAL A 39 -17.96 -19.79 -7.88
CA VAL A 39 -18.72 -20.82 -7.15
C VAL A 39 -19.58 -21.64 -8.11
N PHE A 40 -20.19 -21.02 -9.11
CA PHE A 40 -21.14 -21.68 -10.03
C PHE A 40 -20.53 -22.16 -11.37
N GLY A 41 -19.24 -21.90 -11.60
CA GLY A 41 -18.48 -22.34 -12.77
C GLY A 41 -18.70 -21.51 -14.03
N SER A 42 -19.92 -21.02 -14.28
CA SER A 42 -20.24 -20.20 -15.45
C SER A 42 -21.27 -19.11 -15.14
N LEU A 43 -21.36 -18.10 -16.01
CA LEU A 43 -22.36 -17.04 -15.90
C LEU A 43 -23.78 -17.57 -16.11
N GLU A 44 -23.94 -18.57 -16.98
CA GLU A 44 -25.22 -19.24 -17.27
C GLU A 44 -25.76 -19.98 -16.04
N ASN A 45 -24.88 -20.63 -15.28
CA ASN A 45 -25.22 -21.34 -14.06
C ASN A 45 -25.36 -20.41 -12.84
N THR A 46 -24.93 -19.15 -12.96
CA THR A 46 -25.01 -18.19 -11.87
C THR A 46 -26.42 -17.60 -11.81
N PRO A 47 -27.13 -17.69 -10.65
CA PRO A 47 -28.44 -17.11 -10.47
C PRO A 47 -28.52 -15.65 -10.91
N ILE A 48 -29.68 -15.23 -11.41
CA ILE A 48 -29.91 -13.84 -11.83
C ILE A 48 -30.41 -12.99 -10.65
N SER A 49 -30.99 -13.62 -9.63
CA SER A 49 -31.53 -12.96 -8.44
C SER A 49 -31.15 -13.69 -7.16
N SER A 50 -31.26 -12.99 -6.04
CA SER A 50 -30.99 -13.51 -4.70
C SER A 50 -31.94 -12.89 -3.68
N ILE A 51 -32.25 -13.61 -2.61
CA ILE A 51 -32.90 -13.05 -1.43
C ILE A 51 -31.79 -12.59 -0.48
N THR A 52 -31.79 -11.32 -0.13
CA THR A 52 -30.80 -10.72 0.78
C THR A 52 -31.46 -10.10 1.98
N MET A 53 -30.78 -10.14 3.13
CA MET A 53 -31.13 -9.27 4.25
C MET A 53 -30.98 -7.81 3.80
N GLY A 54 -31.94 -6.97 4.17
CA GLY A 54 -31.84 -5.53 3.95
C GLY A 54 -30.92 -4.86 4.97
N VAL A 55 -30.55 -3.61 4.69
CA VAL A 55 -29.70 -2.82 5.58
C VAL A 55 -30.35 -2.62 6.96
N SER A 56 -31.64 -2.28 7.00
CA SER A 56 -32.39 -2.13 8.26
C SER A 56 -32.43 -3.44 9.06
N THR A 57 -32.63 -4.56 8.36
CA THR A 57 -32.59 -5.90 8.99
C THR A 57 -31.22 -6.16 9.63
N ILE A 58 -30.14 -5.85 8.92
CA ILE A 58 -28.77 -6.00 9.43
C ILE A 58 -28.55 -5.10 10.66
N LEU A 59 -28.94 -3.83 10.58
CA LEU A 59 -28.78 -2.84 11.65
C LEU A 59 -29.63 -3.14 12.89
N SER A 60 -30.67 -3.98 12.79
CA SER A 60 -31.45 -4.42 13.95
C SER A 60 -30.73 -5.45 14.83
N SER A 61 -29.57 -5.95 14.40
CA SER A 61 -28.73 -6.88 15.17
C SER A 61 -28.21 -6.22 16.47
N LYS A 62 -28.11 -6.96 17.58
CA LYS A 62 -27.53 -6.43 18.83
C LYS A 62 -26.04 -6.09 18.73
N LYS A 63 -25.32 -6.79 17.86
CA LYS A 63 -23.88 -6.63 17.63
C LYS A 63 -23.54 -7.02 16.20
N ILE A 64 -22.71 -6.22 15.55
CA ILE A 64 -22.26 -6.44 14.18
C ILE A 64 -20.75 -6.61 14.19
N PHE A 65 -20.28 -7.63 13.47
CA PHE A 65 -18.88 -7.82 13.15
C PHE A 65 -18.72 -7.76 11.64
N LEU A 66 -17.94 -6.79 11.15
CA LEU A 66 -17.54 -6.68 9.75
C LEU A 66 -16.12 -7.20 9.61
N THR A 67 -15.89 -8.16 8.72
CA THR A 67 -14.57 -8.77 8.52
C THR A 67 -14.07 -8.59 7.10
N ALA A 68 -12.79 -8.29 6.91
CA ALA A 68 -12.19 -8.21 5.57
C ALA A 68 -10.70 -8.58 5.58
N TRP A 69 -10.25 -9.16 4.46
CA TRP A 69 -8.87 -9.57 4.24
C TRP A 69 -8.41 -9.19 2.85
N GLY A 70 -7.12 -8.88 2.72
CA GLY A 70 -6.48 -8.56 1.46
C GLY A 70 -6.54 -7.09 1.07
N GLU A 71 -5.51 -6.66 0.35
CA GLU A 71 -5.31 -5.28 -0.10
C GLU A 71 -6.44 -4.76 -1.00
N ASN A 72 -7.07 -5.66 -1.77
CA ASN A 72 -8.20 -5.33 -2.63
C ASN A 72 -9.45 -4.82 -1.87
N LYS A 73 -9.46 -4.91 -0.54
CA LYS A 73 -10.52 -4.35 0.32
C LYS A 73 -10.15 -3.00 0.94
N ALA A 74 -8.88 -2.61 0.89
CA ALA A 74 -8.37 -1.49 1.68
C ALA A 74 -9.07 -0.16 1.38
N ASP A 75 -9.31 0.14 0.11
CA ASP A 75 -10.03 1.36 -0.30
C ASP A 75 -11.47 1.39 0.24
N LYS A 76 -12.21 0.29 0.10
CA LYS A 76 -13.61 0.21 0.57
C LYS A 76 -13.72 0.17 2.08
N ILE A 77 -12.78 -0.46 2.77
CA ILE A 77 -12.69 -0.37 4.23
C ILE A 77 -12.48 1.07 4.68
N LYS A 78 -11.57 1.81 4.03
CA LYS A 78 -11.37 3.22 4.34
C LYS A 78 -12.64 4.04 4.15
N GLN A 79 -13.33 3.89 3.02
CA GLN A 79 -14.60 4.60 2.76
C GLN A 79 -15.70 4.18 3.75
N CYS A 80 -15.76 2.90 4.11
CA CYS A 80 -16.72 2.37 5.06
C CYS A 80 -16.50 2.88 6.49
N VAL A 81 -15.26 3.07 6.93
CA VAL A 81 -14.92 3.41 8.32
C VAL A 81 -14.69 4.91 8.52
N GLU A 82 -14.06 5.59 7.55
CA GLU A 82 -13.64 6.99 7.66
C GLU A 82 -14.39 7.93 6.70
N GLY A 83 -15.13 7.38 5.74
CA GLY A 83 -15.92 8.14 4.78
C GLY A 83 -17.29 8.54 5.33
N GLN A 84 -18.00 9.37 4.56
CA GLN A 84 -19.39 9.73 4.87
C GLN A 84 -20.33 8.53 4.72
N VAL A 85 -21.37 8.50 5.54
CA VAL A 85 -22.46 7.52 5.41
C VAL A 85 -23.25 7.80 4.13
N THR A 86 -23.29 6.85 3.20
CA THR A 86 -23.86 7.03 1.86
C THR A 86 -24.40 5.72 1.30
N ASP A 87 -25.40 5.79 0.42
CA ASP A 87 -25.97 4.64 -0.30
C ASP A 87 -25.02 4.09 -1.37
N THR A 88 -24.04 4.88 -1.81
CA THR A 88 -23.00 4.41 -2.74
C THR A 88 -22.03 3.43 -2.10
N ILE A 89 -21.91 3.43 -0.77
CA ILE A 89 -21.12 2.50 0.04
C ILE A 89 -22.02 1.97 1.15
N PRO A 90 -22.90 0.98 0.89
CA PRO A 90 -23.87 0.50 1.89
C PRO A 90 -23.24 0.00 3.19
N ALA A 91 -21.99 -0.47 3.17
CA ALA A 91 -21.25 -0.82 4.39
C ALA A 91 -21.05 0.38 5.34
N SER A 92 -21.02 1.62 4.82
CA SER A 92 -20.89 2.84 5.62
C SER A 92 -22.07 3.04 6.58
N TYR A 93 -23.24 2.48 6.29
CA TYR A 93 -24.38 2.51 7.23
C TYR A 93 -24.08 1.84 8.58
N LEU A 94 -23.10 0.93 8.63
CA LEU A 94 -22.68 0.29 9.87
C LEU A 94 -22.08 1.29 10.88
N GLN A 95 -21.64 2.48 10.44
CA GLN A 95 -21.20 3.57 11.31
C GLN A 95 -22.33 4.10 12.21
N THR A 96 -23.59 3.94 11.79
CA THR A 96 -24.76 4.41 12.55
C THR A 96 -25.17 3.45 13.67
N HIS A 97 -24.58 2.25 13.70
CA HIS A 97 -24.93 1.22 14.66
C HIS A 97 -24.00 1.27 15.89
N ASN A 98 -24.60 1.36 17.07
CA ASN A 98 -23.89 1.58 18.34
C ASN A 98 -22.91 0.46 18.74
N ASN A 99 -23.00 -0.73 18.13
CA ASN A 99 -22.19 -1.89 18.49
C ASN A 99 -21.66 -2.64 17.26
N THR A 100 -20.94 -1.92 16.41
CA THR A 100 -20.23 -2.47 15.25
C THR A 100 -18.75 -2.61 15.54
N GLN A 101 -18.16 -3.77 15.22
CA GLN A 101 -16.72 -4.02 15.28
C GLN A 101 -16.20 -4.41 13.90
N VAL A 102 -15.10 -3.81 13.47
CA VAL A 102 -14.45 -4.10 12.19
C VAL A 102 -13.15 -4.85 12.46
N VAL A 103 -13.01 -6.04 11.90
CA VAL A 103 -11.88 -6.96 12.11
C VAL A 103 -11.16 -7.18 10.78
N LEU A 104 -9.88 -6.82 10.72
CA LEU A 104 -9.12 -6.70 9.48
C LEU A 104 -7.74 -7.33 9.61
N ASP A 105 -7.19 -7.81 8.50
CA ASP A 105 -5.75 -7.97 8.37
C ASP A 105 -5.05 -6.64 8.05
N LEU A 106 -3.72 -6.64 8.12
CA LEU A 106 -2.92 -5.43 7.85
C LEU A 106 -3.11 -4.93 6.40
N SER A 107 -3.28 -5.83 5.44
CA SER A 107 -3.47 -5.48 4.03
C SER A 107 -4.80 -4.76 3.79
N ALA A 108 -5.92 -5.23 4.36
CA ALA A 108 -7.20 -4.55 4.27
C ALA A 108 -7.24 -3.26 5.11
N ALA A 109 -6.40 -3.15 6.14
CA ALA A 109 -6.28 -1.94 6.96
C ALA A 109 -5.32 -0.89 6.37
N ALA A 110 -4.55 -1.22 5.32
CA ALA A 110 -3.41 -0.43 4.83
C ALA A 110 -3.74 1.03 4.47
N ASN A 111 -4.99 1.30 4.06
CA ASN A 111 -5.44 2.64 3.67
C ASN A 111 -6.11 3.44 4.80
N LEU A 112 -6.33 2.83 5.97
CA LEU A 112 -6.86 3.55 7.13
C LEU A 112 -5.87 4.62 7.58
N THR A 113 -6.38 5.77 7.97
CA THR A 113 -5.61 6.90 8.48
C THR A 113 -4.78 6.48 9.69
N ARG A 114 -5.33 5.67 10.59
CA ARG A 114 -4.59 5.15 11.75
C ARG A 114 -3.39 4.27 11.39
N ILE A 115 -3.40 3.61 10.23
CA ILE A 115 -2.28 2.76 9.78
C ILE A 115 -1.29 3.57 8.93
N ARG A 116 -1.81 4.37 7.99
CA ARG A 116 -0.98 5.10 7.03
C ARG A 116 -0.40 6.40 7.60
N ARG A 117 -1.10 7.02 8.54
CA ARG A 117 -0.80 8.33 9.13
C ARG A 117 -1.19 8.36 10.61
N PRO A 118 -0.63 7.47 11.45
CA PRO A 118 -1.04 7.31 12.84
C PRO A 118 -0.96 8.62 13.65
N TRP A 119 -0.02 9.51 13.33
CA TRP A 119 0.17 10.80 13.97
C TRP A 119 -1.03 11.76 13.87
N LEU A 120 -1.98 11.51 12.97
CA LEU A 120 -3.20 12.32 12.86
C LEU A 120 -4.28 11.93 13.86
N VAL A 121 -4.17 10.75 14.47
CA VAL A 121 -5.24 10.17 15.30
C VAL A 121 -4.78 9.74 16.68
N THR A 122 -3.48 9.52 16.88
CA THR A 122 -2.88 9.12 18.15
C THR A 122 -1.45 9.61 18.27
N SER A 123 -0.97 9.76 19.50
CA SER A 123 0.46 9.90 19.77
C SER A 123 1.22 8.67 19.29
N CYS A 124 2.41 8.90 18.74
CA CYS A 124 3.21 7.87 18.08
C CYS A 124 4.56 7.68 18.76
N GLU A 125 5.05 6.44 18.74
CA GLU A 125 6.48 6.18 18.94
C GLU A 125 7.22 6.48 17.64
N TRP A 126 8.06 7.51 17.66
CA TRP A 126 8.68 8.06 16.46
C TRP A 126 10.00 7.35 16.12
N ASP A 127 9.94 6.43 15.15
CA ASP A 127 11.14 5.86 14.52
C ASP A 127 11.55 6.62 13.24
N SER A 128 12.75 6.34 12.73
CA SER A 128 13.28 7.03 11.53
C SER A 128 12.39 6.84 10.28
N LYS A 129 11.69 5.71 10.16
CA LYS A 129 10.82 5.40 9.01
C LYS A 129 9.53 6.21 9.09
N LEU A 130 8.93 6.31 10.27
CA LEU A 130 7.71 7.05 10.54
C LEU A 130 7.94 8.55 10.40
N ILE A 131 9.05 9.07 10.94
CA ILE A 131 9.42 10.49 10.78
C ILE A 131 9.58 10.82 9.29
N ARG A 132 10.30 9.99 8.52
CA ARG A 132 10.46 10.18 7.07
C ARG A 132 9.12 10.15 6.35
N SER A 133 8.25 9.19 6.66
CA SER A 133 6.92 9.08 6.07
C SER A 133 6.06 10.32 6.36
N ALA A 134 6.06 10.80 7.60
CA ALA A 134 5.32 11.98 8.02
C ALA A 134 5.78 13.26 7.31
N ILE A 135 7.09 13.47 7.17
CA ILE A 135 7.61 14.67 6.49
C ILE A 135 7.37 14.61 4.98
N VAL A 136 7.58 13.46 4.35
CA VAL A 136 7.27 13.29 2.91
C VAL A 136 5.78 13.53 2.65
N TRP A 137 4.91 13.06 3.56
CA TRP A 137 3.49 13.35 3.52
C TRP A 137 3.22 14.87 3.67
N LEU A 138 3.84 15.54 4.64
CA LEU A 138 3.68 16.97 4.88
C LEU A 138 4.13 17.81 3.67
N CYS A 139 5.29 17.49 3.10
CA CYS A 139 5.79 18.10 1.86
C CYS A 139 4.79 17.94 0.71
N SER A 140 4.25 16.74 0.56
CA SER A 140 3.29 16.42 -0.51
C SER A 140 1.95 17.14 -0.33
N LEU A 141 1.54 17.38 0.91
CA LEU A 141 0.32 18.08 1.28
C LEU A 141 0.45 19.59 1.04
N ILE A 142 1.53 20.21 1.53
CA ILE A 142 1.73 21.66 1.47
C ILE A 142 2.38 22.10 0.14
N LYS A 143 2.91 21.16 -0.64
CA LYS A 143 3.68 21.42 -1.88
C LYS A 143 4.93 22.26 -1.64
N LYS A 144 5.61 22.01 -0.51
CA LYS A 144 6.89 22.64 -0.16
C LYS A 144 8.01 21.60 -0.10
N PRO A 145 9.24 21.93 -0.55
CA PRO A 145 10.43 21.13 -0.28
C PRO A 145 10.70 21.00 1.23
N ILE A 146 11.35 19.91 1.64
CA ILE A 146 11.64 19.58 3.05
C ILE A 146 12.30 20.75 3.78
N LEU A 147 13.33 21.36 3.17
CA LEU A 147 14.09 22.45 3.79
C LEU A 147 13.30 23.78 3.93
N LYS A 148 12.11 23.88 3.32
CA LYS A 148 11.23 25.07 3.41
C LYS A 148 10.07 24.90 4.37
N LEU A 149 9.95 23.76 5.05
CA LEU A 149 8.90 23.54 6.05
C LEU A 149 9.17 24.35 7.31
N THR A 150 8.14 25.03 7.83
CA THR A 150 8.24 25.88 9.03
C THR A 150 7.60 25.21 10.25
N ASN A 151 7.83 25.74 11.46
CA ASN A 151 7.15 25.26 12.67
C ASN A 151 5.61 25.34 12.55
N GLU A 152 5.11 26.35 11.84
CA GLU A 152 3.68 26.51 11.59
C GLU A 152 3.11 25.37 10.72
N ASP A 153 3.87 24.94 9.71
CA ASP A 153 3.49 23.82 8.84
C ASP A 153 3.32 22.53 9.65
N TYR A 154 4.22 22.24 10.60
CA TYR A 154 4.12 21.07 11.47
C TYR A 154 2.94 21.17 12.45
N ASN A 155 2.77 22.33 13.10
CA ASN A 155 1.70 22.54 14.08
C ASN A 155 0.30 22.44 13.46
N LYS A 156 0.08 23.03 12.28
CA LYS A 156 -1.22 23.00 11.58
C LYS A 156 -1.62 21.61 11.08
N ASN A 157 -0.68 20.67 11.00
CA ASN A 157 -0.88 19.36 10.37
C ASN A 157 -0.65 18.17 11.31
N GLY A 158 -0.74 18.40 12.63
CA GLY A 158 -0.68 17.32 13.63
C GLY A 158 0.71 16.70 13.83
N LEU A 159 1.77 17.48 13.59
CA LEU A 159 3.16 17.04 13.77
C LEU A 159 3.91 17.83 14.85
N SER A 160 3.17 18.41 15.81
CA SER A 160 3.74 19.16 16.93
C SER A 160 4.64 18.29 17.84
N GLU A 161 4.35 16.99 17.96
CA GLU A 161 5.21 16.04 18.70
C GLU A 161 6.64 16.01 18.15
N LEU A 162 6.82 16.09 16.83
CA LEU A 162 8.15 16.15 16.21
C LEU A 162 8.87 17.45 16.58
N LEU A 163 8.16 18.56 16.68
CA LEU A 163 8.77 19.81 17.14
C LEU A 163 9.19 19.72 18.61
N ALA A 164 8.42 19.05 19.45
CA ALA A 164 8.78 18.83 20.85
C ALA A 164 10.02 17.94 20.99
N LEU A 165 10.15 16.90 20.17
CA LEU A 165 11.28 15.96 20.20
C LEU A 165 12.58 16.57 19.65
N PHE A 166 12.51 17.36 18.58
CA PHE A 166 13.68 17.91 17.88
C PHE A 166 13.93 19.40 18.16
N GLY A 167 13.04 20.05 18.91
CA GLY A 167 13.09 21.47 19.26
C GLY A 167 12.64 22.44 18.17
N SER A 168 12.84 22.12 16.88
CA SER A 168 12.43 22.98 15.76
C SER A 168 12.22 22.20 14.48
N ALA A 169 11.41 22.73 13.57
CA ALA A 169 11.23 22.19 12.22
C ALA A 169 12.56 22.15 11.46
N TYR A 170 13.44 23.14 11.68
CA TYR A 170 14.77 23.17 11.05
C TYR A 170 15.58 21.91 11.36
N ASN A 171 15.64 21.50 12.63
CA ASN A 171 16.38 20.32 13.05
C ASN A 171 15.81 19.04 12.44
N VAL A 172 14.48 18.90 12.41
CA VAL A 172 13.82 17.74 11.78
C VAL A 172 14.11 17.72 10.27
N ASN A 173 13.97 18.87 9.60
CA ASN A 173 14.15 19.00 8.16
C ASN A 173 15.56 18.64 7.73
N ILE A 174 16.59 19.14 8.43
CA ILE A 174 17.99 18.81 8.13
C ILE A 174 18.28 17.33 8.35
N LYS A 175 17.79 16.75 9.46
CA LYS A 175 17.96 15.32 9.71
C LYS A 175 17.39 14.48 8.57
N ILE A 176 16.12 14.71 8.20
CA ILE A 176 15.48 13.91 7.15
C ILE A 176 16.03 14.22 5.76
N PHE A 177 16.44 15.46 5.49
CA PHE A 177 17.14 15.79 4.26
C PHE A 177 18.45 15.00 4.13
N ASN A 178 19.28 14.98 5.18
CA ASN A 178 20.53 14.22 5.20
C ASN A 178 20.25 12.72 5.07
N ASP A 179 19.28 12.19 5.82
CA ASP A 179 18.88 10.78 5.72
C ASP A 179 18.46 10.36 4.31
N LEU A 180 17.81 11.25 3.54
CA LEU A 180 17.46 11.01 2.14
C LEU A 180 18.67 11.20 1.23
N GLN A 181 19.46 12.26 1.42
CA GLN A 181 20.66 12.52 0.63
C GLN A 181 21.65 11.36 0.70
N HIS A 182 21.85 10.80 1.89
CA HIS A 182 22.75 9.67 2.15
C HIS A 182 22.31 8.37 1.45
N THR A 183 21.07 8.29 0.95
CA THR A 183 20.61 7.15 0.14
C THR A 183 20.96 7.30 -1.34
N ILE A 184 21.35 8.50 -1.79
CA ILE A 184 21.64 8.80 -3.19
C ILE A 184 23.13 8.55 -3.44
N THR A 185 23.45 7.60 -4.32
CA THR A 185 24.82 7.33 -4.74
C THR A 185 24.90 7.08 -6.24
N GLY A 186 25.98 7.56 -6.87
CA GLY A 186 26.39 7.14 -8.21
C GLY A 186 27.29 5.91 -8.23
N TRP A 187 27.62 5.38 -7.05
CA TRP A 187 28.51 4.23 -6.83
C TRP A 187 27.73 3.12 -6.11
N PRO A 188 26.90 2.36 -6.83
CA PRO A 188 26.08 1.31 -6.24
C PRO A 188 26.89 0.18 -5.59
N GLY A 189 28.14 -0.03 -6.01
CA GLY A 189 29.08 -0.96 -5.38
C GLY A 189 30.09 -0.30 -4.46
N GLY A 190 29.81 0.92 -4.00
CA GLY A 190 30.72 1.70 -3.14
C GLY A 190 31.86 2.34 -3.92
N LYS A 191 32.25 3.57 -3.53
CA LYS A 191 33.35 4.28 -4.18
C LYS A 191 34.68 3.88 -3.52
N PRO A 192 35.67 3.33 -4.25
CA PRO A 192 36.97 3.02 -3.68
C PRO A 192 37.69 4.30 -3.23
N ASP A 193 38.51 4.17 -2.18
CA ASP A 193 39.35 5.24 -1.63
C ASP A 193 38.61 6.53 -1.25
N ALA A 194 37.32 6.41 -0.91
CA ALA A 194 36.48 7.50 -0.44
C ALA A 194 35.88 7.18 0.92
N ASP A 195 35.59 8.24 1.69
CA ASP A 195 34.79 8.10 2.91
C ASP A 195 33.37 7.62 2.57
N ASP A 196 32.96 6.57 3.27
CA ASP A 196 31.67 5.89 3.16
C ASP A 196 30.79 6.02 4.41
N THR A 197 31.20 6.82 5.41
CA THR A 197 30.48 7.04 6.67
C THR A 197 28.99 7.37 6.47
N TYR A 198 28.67 8.13 5.42
CA TYR A 198 27.32 8.58 5.09
C TYR A 198 26.84 8.10 3.71
N ARG A 199 27.47 7.06 3.16
CA ARG A 199 27.10 6.48 1.87
C ARG A 199 26.30 5.21 2.09
N PRO A 200 25.40 4.85 1.16
CA PRO A 200 24.53 3.70 1.36
C PRO A 200 25.27 2.37 1.21
N GLU A 201 26.38 2.34 0.47
CA GLU A 201 27.20 1.14 0.28
C GLU A 201 28.66 1.40 0.67
N ARG A 202 29.22 0.43 1.41
CA ARG A 202 30.60 0.43 1.90
C ARG A 202 31.62 0.38 0.75
N ALA A 203 32.72 1.12 0.89
CA ALA A 203 33.80 1.22 -0.09
C ALA A 203 34.59 -0.08 -0.24
N LYS A 204 34.72 -0.88 0.84
CA LYS A 204 35.46 -2.15 0.85
C LYS A 204 34.54 -3.35 1.10
N PRO A 205 34.79 -4.51 0.48
CA PRO A 205 35.88 -4.80 -0.47
C PRO A 205 35.66 -4.16 -1.85
N TYR A 206 36.74 -4.02 -2.62
CA TYR A 206 36.73 -3.59 -4.03
C TYR A 206 37.73 -4.43 -4.84
N PRO A 207 37.36 -5.00 -6.00
CA PRO A 207 36.01 -5.04 -6.56
C PRO A 207 35.06 -5.93 -5.73
N LYS A 208 33.76 -5.65 -5.78
CA LYS A 208 32.73 -6.49 -5.17
C LYS A 208 32.25 -7.55 -6.15
N ARG A 209 31.82 -8.68 -5.59
CA ARG A 209 31.05 -9.71 -6.28
C ARG A 209 29.58 -9.48 -5.99
N VAL A 210 28.78 -9.28 -7.02
CA VAL A 210 27.36 -8.96 -6.93
C VAL A 210 26.58 -10.03 -7.68
N ILE A 211 25.60 -10.64 -7.01
CA ILE A 211 24.62 -11.53 -7.63
C ILE A 211 23.27 -10.83 -7.66
N ILE A 212 22.59 -10.91 -8.79
CA ILE A 212 21.34 -10.19 -9.05
C ILE A 212 20.30 -11.21 -9.46
N PHE A 213 19.27 -11.33 -8.62
CA PHE A 213 18.14 -12.20 -8.87
C PHE A 213 17.11 -11.44 -9.69
N SER A 214 16.93 -11.86 -10.94
CA SER A 214 15.94 -11.26 -11.84
C SER A 214 14.85 -12.28 -12.17
N PRO A 215 13.55 -11.94 -12.03
CA PRO A 215 12.48 -12.85 -12.40
C PRO A 215 12.40 -13.11 -13.91
N HIS A 216 12.90 -12.18 -14.74
CA HIS A 216 12.90 -12.26 -16.21
C HIS A 216 14.04 -11.41 -16.83
N PRO A 217 14.61 -11.78 -17.99
CA PRO A 217 15.64 -10.97 -18.70
C PRO A 217 15.25 -9.53 -19.10
N ASP A 218 13.95 -9.24 -19.20
CA ASP A 218 13.50 -7.87 -19.47
C ASP A 218 13.38 -7.03 -18.19
N ASP A 219 13.08 -7.67 -17.05
CA ASP A 219 12.71 -6.97 -15.82
C ASP A 219 13.90 -6.29 -15.15
N ASP A 220 15.10 -6.88 -15.22
CA ASP A 220 16.33 -6.30 -14.68
C ASP A 220 16.79 -5.09 -15.49
N VAL A 221 16.69 -5.15 -16.82
CA VAL A 221 16.99 -4.02 -17.71
C VAL A 221 16.00 -2.88 -17.53
N ILE A 222 14.69 -3.17 -17.50
CA ILE A 222 13.63 -2.16 -17.35
C ILE A 222 13.68 -1.51 -15.96
N SER A 223 13.87 -2.31 -14.90
CA SER A 223 13.78 -1.80 -13.53
C SER A 223 15.08 -1.15 -13.05
N MET A 224 16.22 -1.81 -13.30
CA MET A 224 17.50 -1.47 -12.64
C MET A 224 18.68 -1.40 -13.60
N GLY A 225 18.47 -1.39 -14.93
CA GLY A 225 19.53 -1.45 -15.93
C GLY A 225 20.62 -0.38 -15.78
N GLY A 226 20.26 0.83 -15.34
CA GLY A 226 21.24 1.89 -15.05
C GLY A 226 22.20 1.54 -13.90
N THR A 227 21.69 0.89 -12.85
CA THR A 227 22.48 0.42 -11.70
C THR A 227 23.40 -0.73 -12.10
N LEU A 228 22.88 -1.70 -12.88
CA LEU A 228 23.66 -2.83 -13.41
C LEU A 228 24.84 -2.33 -14.23
N ARG A 229 24.56 -1.44 -15.19
CA ARG A 229 25.56 -0.84 -16.05
C ARG A 229 26.62 -0.11 -15.22
N ARG A 230 26.23 0.64 -14.19
CA ARG A 230 27.18 1.33 -13.31
C ARG A 230 28.07 0.37 -12.54
N LEU A 231 27.56 -0.76 -12.06
CA LEU A 231 28.37 -1.78 -11.39
C LEU A 231 29.45 -2.34 -12.32
N VAL A 232 29.08 -2.67 -13.56
CA VAL A 232 30.01 -3.19 -14.58
C VAL A 232 31.02 -2.12 -15.00
N GLU A 233 30.58 -0.88 -15.29
CA GLU A 233 31.47 0.25 -15.61
C GLU A 233 32.46 0.54 -14.48
N GLN A 234 32.06 0.31 -13.22
CA GLN A 234 32.90 0.47 -12.01
C GLN A 234 33.77 -0.76 -11.71
N GLN A 235 33.89 -1.70 -12.65
CA GLN A 235 34.75 -2.89 -12.56
C GLN A 235 34.38 -3.86 -11.42
N HIS A 236 33.10 -3.91 -11.04
CA HIS A 236 32.61 -4.97 -10.15
C HIS A 236 32.32 -6.26 -10.92
N GLU A 237 32.43 -7.39 -10.24
CA GLU A 237 32.07 -8.69 -10.79
C GLU A 237 30.55 -8.88 -10.61
N VAL A 238 29.78 -8.74 -11.69
CA VAL A 238 28.31 -8.80 -11.66
C VAL A 238 27.83 -10.08 -12.34
N HIS A 239 27.02 -10.86 -11.62
CA HIS A 239 26.35 -12.05 -12.12
C HIS A 239 24.84 -11.85 -12.03
N VAL A 240 24.12 -12.16 -13.10
CA VAL A 240 22.65 -12.16 -13.09
C VAL A 240 22.16 -13.59 -13.09
N ALA A 241 21.33 -13.93 -12.11
CA ALA A 241 20.64 -15.20 -11.98
C ALA A 241 19.17 -14.99 -12.34
N TYR A 242 18.76 -15.54 -13.48
CA TYR A 242 17.37 -15.47 -13.93
C TYR A 242 16.55 -16.56 -13.21
N GLU A 243 15.63 -16.13 -12.34
CA GLU A 243 14.72 -16.98 -11.57
C GLU A 243 13.48 -17.34 -12.41
N THR A 244 13.70 -17.91 -13.59
CA THR A 244 12.60 -18.27 -14.48
C THR A 244 12.00 -19.60 -14.06
N SER A 245 10.68 -19.64 -13.95
CA SER A 245 9.95 -20.91 -13.96
C SER A 245 10.02 -21.42 -15.40
N GLY A 246 10.81 -22.48 -15.64
CA GLY A 246 11.10 -23.06 -16.97
C GLY A 246 9.90 -23.59 -17.76
N ASN A 247 8.68 -23.22 -17.37
CA ASN A 247 7.44 -23.58 -18.04
C ASN A 247 6.90 -22.47 -18.96
N ILE A 248 7.37 -21.21 -18.87
CA ILE A 248 6.67 -20.10 -19.57
C ILE A 248 7.54 -18.98 -20.15
N ALA A 249 8.84 -18.85 -19.84
CA ALA A 249 9.46 -17.52 -19.90
C ALA A 249 10.90 -17.41 -20.47
N VAL A 250 11.52 -18.47 -21.00
CA VAL A 250 12.77 -18.31 -21.77
C VAL A 250 12.68 -19.15 -23.01
N GLY A 251 12.65 -18.51 -24.18
CA GLY A 251 12.73 -19.22 -25.45
C GLY A 251 14.14 -19.77 -25.68
N ASP A 252 14.25 -20.92 -26.34
CA ASP A 252 15.54 -21.55 -26.66
C ASP A 252 16.51 -20.60 -27.38
N GLU A 253 15.98 -19.67 -28.19
CA GLU A 253 16.75 -18.65 -28.90
C GLU A 253 17.54 -17.72 -27.96
N GLU A 254 17.01 -17.42 -26.77
CA GLU A 254 17.60 -16.50 -25.82
C GLU A 254 18.74 -17.16 -25.04
N VAL A 255 18.62 -18.46 -24.73
CA VAL A 255 19.67 -19.28 -24.12
C VAL A 255 20.87 -19.43 -25.05
N ILE A 256 20.62 -19.68 -26.34
CA ILE A 256 21.68 -19.85 -27.36
C ILE A 256 22.52 -18.57 -27.52
N ARG A 257 21.92 -17.39 -27.31
CA ARG A 257 22.59 -16.10 -27.50
C ARG A 257 23.70 -15.80 -26.48
N PHE A 258 23.68 -16.46 -25.31
CA PHE A 258 24.64 -16.26 -24.22
C PHE A 258 25.60 -17.45 -24.02
N LEU A 259 25.53 -18.48 -24.88
CA LEU A 259 26.38 -19.69 -24.80
C LEU A 259 27.71 -19.61 -25.60
N HIS A 260 27.99 -18.49 -26.27
CA HIS A 260 29.19 -18.27 -27.08
C HIS A 260 30.03 -17.09 -26.61
#